data_AF-A0A418N399-F1
#
_entry.id   AF-A0A418N399-F1
#
_cell.length_a   1.000
_cell.length_b   1.000
_cell.length_c   1.000
_cell.angle_alpha   90.00
_cell.angle_beta   90.00
_cell.angle_gamma   90.00
#
_symmetry.space_group_name_H-M   'P 1'
#
loop_
_entity.id
_entity.type
_entity.pdbx_description
1 polymer ?
#
loop_
_entity_poly.entity_id
_entity_poly.type
_entity_poly.pdbx_seq_one_letter_code
_entity_poly.pdbx_strand_id
1 'polypeptide(L)'
;MGFFYCRFFKYLIINLFISSILLMGCSPARHIAKTNLKNTAFQNSFHGLVVMDAKTQKELFNVNGDKYFTPASNTKIITFYTGIKLLPKHIPTLTYSVANDTVFVKGTGDPSWLHPHLHDSTAITWLKNQETIALYTKNTEDLRYGPGWAWEDFDTYFSPERTPMPLYGNVVTISNTDSLGLNVSPISFLEDTEIREHPFKRDEFANHFYIDPTEQDTLEIPYMTSDSLTQQLLETVLDKKISLVDHFPVGPIETLYGMETDSIYKQMLFKSDNFLAEQLLMTASSMISDTLGTKRAIDYMLEHDLNDLEQPPRWVDGSGLSRYNLFTPKSFVQILHKLYKEVPEERLFALFPMWGPDSTVKDWEDPSTEPFLFAKSGSFGNNYNLSGFIRAKSGKVLIFSFMNNHFKVPSIEIRKTMYAALKELYERY
;
A
#
# COMPACT_ATOMS: atom_id res chain seq x y z
N MET A 1 -59.77 -39.53 -27.44
CA MET A 1 -58.47 -38.91 -27.79
C MET A 1 -58.31 -37.44 -27.32
N GLY A 2 -59.24 -36.86 -26.55
CA GLY A 2 -59.17 -35.45 -26.12
C GLY A 2 -58.59 -35.17 -24.72
N PHE A 3 -58.50 -36.18 -23.84
CA PHE A 3 -58.09 -35.97 -22.44
C PHE A 3 -56.57 -36.00 -22.18
N PHE A 4 -55.80 -36.64 -23.06
CA PHE A 4 -54.33 -36.73 -22.92
C PHE A 4 -53.60 -35.46 -23.40
N TYR A 5 -54.18 -34.73 -24.36
CA TYR A 5 -53.55 -33.54 -24.94
C TYR A 5 -53.48 -32.35 -23.97
N CYS A 6 -54.46 -32.25 -23.06
CA CYS A 6 -54.58 -31.09 -22.16
C CYS A 6 -53.61 -31.18 -20.95
N ARG A 7 -53.19 -32.38 -20.54
CA ARG A 7 -52.19 -32.56 -19.46
C ARG A 7 -50.76 -32.29 -19.95
N PHE A 8 -50.42 -32.68 -21.17
CA PHE A 8 -49.08 -32.47 -21.73
C PHE A 8 -48.75 -30.98 -21.91
N PHE A 9 -49.74 -30.18 -22.33
CA PHE A 9 -49.59 -28.74 -22.49
C PHE A 9 -49.37 -27.99 -21.17
N LYS A 10 -50.01 -28.43 -20.06
CA LYS A 10 -49.79 -27.86 -18.73
C LYS A 10 -48.39 -28.11 -18.19
N TYR A 11 -47.84 -29.32 -18.38
CA TYR A 11 -46.46 -29.63 -17.96
C TYR A 11 -45.40 -28.91 -18.81
N LEU A 12 -45.67 -28.68 -20.10
CA LEU A 12 -44.78 -27.91 -20.97
C LEU A 12 -44.73 -26.43 -20.57
N ILE A 13 -45.89 -25.83 -20.25
CA ILE A 13 -45.97 -24.42 -19.81
C ILE A 13 -45.31 -24.23 -18.43
N ILE A 14 -45.50 -25.16 -17.48
CA ILE A 14 -44.87 -25.08 -16.15
C ILE A 14 -43.34 -25.21 -16.25
N ASN A 15 -42.83 -26.10 -17.10
CA ASN A 15 -41.37 -26.23 -17.31
C ASN A 15 -40.77 -25.03 -18.06
N LEU A 16 -41.48 -24.44 -19.02
CA LEU A 16 -41.07 -23.18 -19.66
C LEU A 16 -41.06 -22.00 -18.68
N PHE A 17 -42.01 -21.95 -17.74
CA PHE A 17 -42.07 -20.91 -16.71
C PHE A 17 -40.94 -21.05 -15.67
N ILE A 18 -40.62 -22.28 -15.26
CA ILE A 18 -39.50 -22.56 -14.34
C ILE A 18 -38.15 -22.30 -15.04
N SER A 19 -38.02 -22.62 -16.33
CA SER A 19 -36.84 -22.29 -17.14
C SER A 19 -36.67 -20.77 -17.35
N SER A 20 -37.76 -20.00 -17.45
CA SER A 20 -37.67 -18.53 -17.57
C SER A 20 -37.30 -17.85 -16.26
N ILE A 21 -37.72 -18.39 -15.11
CA ILE A 21 -37.34 -17.86 -13.79
C ILE A 21 -35.85 -18.12 -13.48
N LEU A 22 -35.29 -19.23 -13.95
CA LEU A 22 -33.87 -19.55 -13.80
C LEU A 22 -32.94 -18.67 -14.66
N LEU A 23 -33.46 -18.00 -15.70
CA LEU A 23 -32.68 -17.11 -16.57
C LEU A 23 -32.67 -15.64 -16.11
N MET A 24 -33.45 -15.26 -15.09
CA MET A 24 -33.53 -13.86 -14.62
C MET A 24 -32.57 -13.53 -13.46
N GLY A 25 -31.79 -14.50 -12.96
CA GLY A 25 -30.99 -14.36 -11.72
C GLY A 25 -29.72 -13.49 -11.77
N CYS A 26 -29.39 -12.81 -12.88
CA CYS A 26 -28.16 -11.97 -12.97
C CYS A 26 -28.33 -10.65 -13.76
N SER A 27 -29.51 -10.38 -14.32
CA SER A 27 -29.74 -9.20 -15.19
C SER A 27 -29.80 -7.85 -14.44
N PRO A 28 -30.44 -7.74 -13.26
CA PRO A 28 -30.66 -6.44 -12.63
C PRO A 28 -29.40 -5.75 -12.09
N ALA A 29 -28.46 -6.52 -11.50
CA ALA A 29 -27.20 -5.95 -10.98
C ALA A 29 -26.30 -5.40 -12.11
N ARG A 30 -26.22 -6.13 -13.22
CA ARG A 30 -25.48 -5.70 -14.43
C ARG A 30 -26.09 -4.45 -15.06
N HIS A 31 -27.41 -4.28 -14.97
CA HIS A 31 -28.07 -3.09 -15.48
C HIS A 31 -27.71 -1.85 -14.64
N ILE A 32 -27.68 -1.94 -13.30
CA ILE A 32 -27.55 -0.75 -12.46
C ILE A 32 -26.10 -0.32 -12.26
N ALA A 33 -25.15 -1.26 -12.17
CA ALA A 33 -23.74 -0.90 -12.27
C ALA A 33 -23.46 -0.14 -13.59
N LYS A 34 -24.09 -0.55 -14.70
CA LYS A 34 -24.06 0.21 -15.96
C LYS A 34 -24.79 1.56 -15.88
N THR A 35 -25.88 1.68 -15.12
CA THR A 35 -26.60 2.95 -14.93
C THR A 35 -25.77 3.93 -14.10
N ASN A 36 -25.15 3.49 -13.00
CA ASN A 36 -24.29 4.33 -12.16
C ASN A 36 -23.03 4.78 -12.93
N LEU A 37 -22.50 3.94 -13.82
CA LEU A 37 -21.42 4.32 -14.75
C LEU A 37 -21.85 5.34 -15.82
N LYS A 38 -23.15 5.57 -16.02
CA LYS A 38 -23.69 6.63 -16.89
C LYS A 38 -23.97 7.94 -16.15
N ASN A 39 -23.61 8.04 -14.86
CA ASN A 39 -23.72 9.27 -14.08
C ASN A 39 -22.91 10.40 -14.74
N THR A 40 -23.42 11.63 -14.67
CA THR A 40 -22.75 12.83 -15.18
C THR A 40 -21.34 13.02 -14.60
N ALA A 41 -21.11 12.58 -13.35
CA ALA A 41 -19.79 12.63 -12.71
C ALA A 41 -18.70 11.85 -13.47
N PHE A 42 -19.11 10.87 -14.29
CA PHE A 42 -18.22 10.06 -15.12
C PHE A 42 -18.17 10.52 -16.58
N GLN A 43 -18.82 11.64 -16.92
CA GLN A 43 -18.76 12.19 -18.28
C GLN A 43 -17.33 12.67 -18.56
N ASN A 44 -16.78 12.21 -19.69
CA ASN A 44 -15.44 12.55 -20.15
C ASN A 44 -14.27 12.04 -19.28
N SER A 45 -14.49 10.97 -18.52
CA SER A 45 -13.44 10.23 -17.80
C SER A 45 -13.37 8.76 -18.21
N PHE A 46 -12.27 8.10 -17.85
CA PHE A 46 -12.02 6.70 -18.19
C PHE A 46 -12.29 5.82 -16.97
N HIS A 47 -13.17 4.82 -17.12
CA HIS A 47 -13.65 4.01 -16.00
C HIS A 47 -13.57 2.52 -16.31
N GLY A 48 -13.20 1.73 -15.32
CA GLY A 48 -13.21 0.28 -15.38
C GLY A 48 -13.80 -0.30 -14.10
N LEU A 49 -14.62 -1.33 -14.23
CA LEU A 49 -15.16 -2.07 -13.10
C LEU A 49 -15.17 -3.56 -13.44
N VAL A 50 -14.46 -4.34 -12.63
CA VAL A 50 -14.56 -5.81 -12.63
C VAL A 50 -15.06 -6.26 -11.26
N VAL A 51 -16.01 -7.19 -11.26
CA VAL A 51 -16.56 -7.83 -10.05
C VAL A 51 -16.60 -9.33 -10.29
N MET A 52 -16.07 -10.09 -9.34
CA MET A 52 -15.97 -11.55 -9.38
C MET A 52 -16.45 -12.15 -8.06
N ASP A 53 -17.16 -13.27 -8.13
CA ASP A 53 -17.47 -14.08 -6.94
C ASP A 53 -16.18 -14.79 -6.47
N ALA A 54 -15.76 -14.55 -5.22
CA ALA A 54 -14.45 -15.00 -4.72
C ALA A 54 -14.31 -16.53 -4.68
N LYS A 55 -15.41 -17.26 -4.48
CA LYS A 55 -15.39 -18.71 -4.33
C LYS A 55 -15.47 -19.44 -5.67
N THR A 56 -16.36 -18.98 -6.54
CA THR A 56 -16.64 -19.63 -7.84
C THR A 56 -15.79 -19.06 -8.98
N GLN A 57 -15.10 -17.94 -8.76
CA GLN A 57 -14.37 -17.16 -9.78
C GLN A 57 -15.25 -16.71 -10.94
N LYS A 58 -16.58 -16.73 -10.77
CA LYS A 58 -17.51 -16.27 -11.80
C LYS A 58 -17.41 -14.75 -11.89
N GLU A 59 -17.04 -14.26 -13.08
CA GLU A 59 -17.14 -12.84 -13.40
C GLU A 59 -18.61 -12.42 -13.42
N LEU A 60 -18.98 -11.50 -12.53
CA LEU A 60 -20.34 -10.98 -12.37
C LEU A 60 -20.53 -9.69 -13.18
N PHE A 61 -19.47 -8.90 -13.28
CA PHE A 61 -19.46 -7.64 -14.00
C PHE A 61 -18.08 -7.35 -14.57
N ASN A 62 -18.04 -6.80 -15.79
CA ASN A 62 -16.81 -6.36 -16.44
C ASN A 62 -17.12 -5.24 -17.43
N VAL A 63 -16.50 -4.09 -17.17
CA VAL A 63 -16.44 -2.93 -18.06
C VAL A 63 -14.99 -2.48 -18.07
N ASN A 64 -14.37 -2.43 -19.27
CA ASN A 64 -12.98 -2.04 -19.47
C ASN A 64 -11.98 -2.80 -18.57
N GLY A 65 -12.30 -4.04 -18.19
CA GLY A 65 -11.47 -4.82 -17.27
C GLY A 65 -10.09 -5.17 -17.83
N ASP A 66 -9.94 -5.19 -19.15
CA ASP A 66 -8.71 -5.45 -19.90
C ASP A 66 -7.92 -4.18 -20.24
N LYS A 67 -8.38 -2.99 -19.81
CA LYS A 67 -7.74 -1.71 -20.12
C LYS A 67 -6.85 -1.25 -18.99
N TYR A 68 -5.73 -0.63 -19.34
CA TYR A 68 -4.77 -0.10 -18.38
C TYR A 68 -5.20 1.24 -17.81
N PHE A 69 -4.98 1.39 -16.51
CA PHE A 69 -5.21 2.59 -15.72
C PHE A 69 -3.94 2.89 -14.91
N THR A 70 -3.74 4.15 -14.55
CA THR A 70 -2.78 4.49 -13.50
C THR A 70 -3.40 4.12 -12.14
N PRO A 71 -2.80 3.19 -11.39
CA PRO A 71 -3.42 2.61 -10.18
C PRO A 71 -3.39 3.51 -8.95
N ALA A 72 -2.48 4.49 -8.91
CA ALA A 72 -2.15 5.21 -7.68
C ALA A 72 -1.87 4.20 -6.53
N SER A 73 -2.28 4.52 -5.30
CA SER A 73 -2.05 3.66 -4.12
C SER A 73 -2.73 2.28 -4.13
N ASN A 74 -3.53 1.91 -5.14
CA ASN A 74 -3.89 0.50 -5.32
C ASN A 74 -2.67 -0.39 -5.57
N THR A 75 -1.55 0.19 -6.04
CA THR A 75 -0.24 -0.50 -6.14
C THR A 75 0.19 -1.10 -4.79
N LYS A 76 -0.22 -0.53 -3.66
CA LYS A 76 0.06 -1.11 -2.34
C LYS A 76 -0.57 -2.50 -2.12
N ILE A 77 -1.59 -2.88 -2.91
CA ILE A 77 -2.15 -4.24 -2.90
C ILE A 77 -1.13 -5.26 -3.40
N ILE A 78 -0.42 -4.96 -4.49
CA ILE A 78 0.60 -5.87 -5.05
C ILE A 78 1.86 -5.87 -4.18
N THR A 79 2.24 -4.73 -3.60
CA THR A 79 3.31 -4.66 -2.59
C THR A 79 2.96 -5.47 -1.35
N PHE A 80 1.73 -5.37 -0.85
CA PHE A 80 1.24 -6.20 0.24
C PHE A 80 1.30 -7.69 -0.12
N TYR A 81 0.82 -8.07 -1.31
CA TYR A 81 0.91 -9.46 -1.76
C TYR A 81 2.36 -9.94 -1.85
N THR A 82 3.28 -9.10 -2.33
CA THR A 82 4.72 -9.39 -2.36
C THR A 82 5.28 -9.64 -0.96
N GLY A 83 4.88 -8.82 0.01
CA GLY A 83 5.19 -9.05 1.42
C GLY A 83 4.66 -10.39 1.93
N ILE A 84 3.41 -10.75 1.64
CA ILE A 84 2.83 -12.05 2.00
C ILE A 84 3.59 -13.22 1.39
N LYS A 85 4.15 -13.07 0.18
CA LYS A 85 4.89 -14.13 -0.51
C LYS A 85 6.33 -14.30 -0.02
N LEU A 86 7.01 -13.19 0.26
CA LEU A 86 8.46 -13.19 0.45
C LEU A 86 8.88 -12.96 1.90
N LEU A 87 8.14 -12.14 2.66
CA LEU A 87 8.56 -11.76 4.01
C LEU A 87 8.07 -12.78 5.05
N PRO A 88 8.94 -13.16 6.02
CA PRO A 88 8.54 -14.00 7.14
C PRO A 88 7.64 -13.24 8.11
N LYS A 89 7.10 -13.95 9.12
CA LYS A 89 6.18 -13.36 10.12
C LYS A 89 6.76 -12.12 10.82
N HIS A 90 8.05 -12.14 11.11
CA HIS A 90 8.78 -11.01 11.68
C HIS A 90 9.69 -10.44 10.61
N ILE A 91 9.74 -9.12 10.47
CA ILE A 91 10.51 -8.47 9.40
C ILE A 91 12.02 -8.72 9.62
N PRO A 92 12.81 -9.11 8.60
CA PRO A 92 14.26 -9.12 8.72
C PRO A 92 14.72 -7.66 8.88
N THR A 93 15.22 -7.30 10.06
CA THR A 93 15.42 -5.90 10.46
C THR A 93 16.83 -5.39 10.13
N LEU A 94 17.83 -6.26 10.27
CA LEU A 94 19.20 -6.04 9.80
C LEU A 94 19.86 -7.39 9.53
N THR A 95 21.00 -7.34 8.84
CA THR A 95 21.92 -8.47 8.76
C THR A 95 23.27 -8.06 9.33
N TYR A 96 23.98 -9.03 9.92
CA TYR A 96 25.25 -8.78 10.57
C TYR A 96 26.25 -9.93 10.40
N SER A 97 27.52 -9.60 10.60
CA SER A 97 28.63 -10.54 10.70
C SER A 97 29.57 -10.07 11.81
N VAL A 98 30.19 -11.02 12.52
CA VAL A 98 31.13 -10.72 13.61
C VAL A 98 32.54 -11.09 13.18
N ALA A 99 33.49 -10.16 13.29
CA ALA A 99 34.91 -10.42 13.05
C ALA A 99 35.77 -9.58 13.98
N ASN A 100 36.73 -10.21 14.67
CA ASN A 100 37.66 -9.55 15.61
C ASN A 100 36.94 -8.62 16.61
N ASP A 101 35.93 -9.16 17.31
CA ASP A 101 35.10 -8.43 18.29
C ASP A 101 34.36 -7.20 17.74
N THR A 102 34.29 -7.05 16.41
CA THR A 102 33.54 -6.01 15.71
C THR A 102 32.32 -6.61 15.04
N VAL A 103 31.17 -5.99 15.27
CA VAL A 103 29.91 -6.32 14.62
C VAL A 103 29.74 -5.44 13.39
N PHE A 104 29.78 -6.06 12.21
CA PHE A 104 29.51 -5.41 10.94
C PHE A 104 28.01 -5.53 10.65
N VAL A 105 27.34 -4.40 10.43
CA VAL A 105 25.88 -4.34 10.23
C VAL A 105 25.53 -3.68 8.91
N LYS A 106 24.53 -4.24 8.23
CA LYS A 106 23.88 -3.61 7.06
C LYS A 106 22.36 -3.71 7.19
N GLY A 107 21.67 -2.64 6.82
CA GLY A 107 20.21 -2.57 6.86
C GLY A 107 19.57 -3.41 5.74
N THR A 108 18.34 -3.83 5.95
CA THR A 108 17.56 -4.64 5.01
C THR A 108 16.51 -3.82 4.26
N GLY A 109 16.37 -2.52 4.56
CA GLY A 109 15.24 -1.69 4.13
C GLY A 109 14.09 -1.64 5.12
N ASP A 110 14.21 -2.24 6.32
CA ASP A 110 13.15 -2.25 7.33
C ASP A 110 12.77 -0.81 7.77
N PRO A 111 11.50 -0.38 7.54
CA PRO A 111 11.05 0.98 7.83
C PRO A 111 10.73 1.26 9.30
N SER A 112 10.87 0.28 10.20
CA SER A 112 10.33 0.38 11.56
C SER A 112 11.24 1.11 12.57
N TRP A 113 12.50 1.39 12.22
CA TRP A 113 13.49 1.89 13.18
C TRP A 113 13.22 3.33 13.57
N LEU A 114 12.95 3.57 14.85
CA LEU A 114 12.71 4.91 15.41
C LEU A 114 11.57 5.65 14.71
N HIS A 115 10.72 4.91 13.98
CA HIS A 115 9.69 5.48 13.12
C HIS A 115 8.62 6.18 13.98
N PRO A 116 8.09 7.34 13.58
CA PRO A 116 7.10 8.08 14.38
C PRO A 116 5.86 7.26 14.75
N HIS A 117 5.47 6.35 13.85
CA HIS A 117 4.27 5.50 14.00
C HIS A 117 4.54 4.02 14.25
N LEU A 118 5.80 3.56 14.12
CA LEU A 118 6.16 2.15 14.30
C LEU A 118 7.18 2.10 15.44
N HIS A 119 6.80 1.48 16.55
CA HIS A 119 7.59 1.51 17.78
C HIS A 119 8.47 0.26 17.94
N ASP A 120 9.08 -0.22 16.85
CA ASP A 120 10.05 -1.31 16.95
C ASP A 120 11.36 -0.79 17.54
N SER A 121 11.82 -1.44 18.61
CA SER A 121 13.07 -1.12 19.30
C SER A 121 14.09 -2.25 19.22
N THR A 122 13.79 -3.33 18.48
CA THR A 122 14.59 -4.56 18.46
C THR A 122 16.02 -4.30 17.99
N ALA A 123 16.17 -3.67 16.82
CA ALA A 123 17.48 -3.35 16.26
C ALA A 123 18.28 -2.39 17.15
N ILE A 124 17.65 -1.31 17.61
CA ILE A 124 18.29 -0.30 18.47
C ILE A 124 18.76 -0.92 19.79
N THR A 125 17.91 -1.74 20.43
CA THR A 125 18.25 -2.44 21.68
C THR A 125 19.39 -3.44 21.46
N TRP A 126 19.36 -4.19 20.36
CA TRP A 126 20.42 -5.13 20.02
C TRP A 126 21.75 -4.43 19.75
N LEU A 127 21.75 -3.33 18.99
CA LEU A 127 22.94 -2.52 18.70
C LEU A 127 23.53 -1.90 19.98
N LYS A 128 22.69 -1.44 20.92
CA LYS A 128 23.15 -0.93 22.22
C LYS A 128 23.94 -1.96 23.03
N ASN A 129 23.71 -3.25 22.82
CA ASN A 129 24.44 -4.32 23.51
C ASN A 129 25.74 -4.74 22.81
N GLN A 130 26.08 -4.16 21.65
CA GLN A 130 27.33 -4.45 20.95
C GLN A 130 28.45 -3.51 21.39
N GLU A 131 29.68 -4.02 21.55
CA GLU A 131 30.83 -3.20 21.96
C GLU A 131 31.35 -2.32 20.82
N THR A 132 31.71 -2.93 19.69
CA THR A 132 32.26 -2.25 18.52
C THR A 132 31.38 -2.49 17.31
N ILE A 133 30.94 -1.40 16.65
CA ILE A 133 29.99 -1.44 15.53
C ILE A 133 30.64 -0.84 14.28
N ALA A 134 30.60 -1.58 13.18
CA ALA A 134 30.95 -1.14 11.84
C ALA A 134 29.71 -1.13 10.94
N LEU A 135 29.36 0.02 10.39
CA LEU A 135 28.17 0.23 9.57
C LEU A 135 28.51 0.20 8.07
N TYR A 136 27.79 -0.64 7.33
CA TYR A 136 27.84 -0.72 5.87
C TYR A 136 26.49 -0.30 5.28
N THR A 137 26.48 0.77 4.49
CA THR A 137 25.27 1.37 3.90
C THR A 137 25.14 1.16 2.40
N LYS A 138 26.16 0.59 1.75
CA LYS A 138 26.27 0.51 0.28
C LYS A 138 25.69 -0.79 -0.30
N ASN A 139 24.68 -1.37 0.36
CA ASN A 139 24.08 -2.65 -0.03
C ASN A 139 22.80 -2.51 -0.86
N THR A 140 22.62 -1.43 -1.63
CA THR A 140 21.45 -1.22 -2.49
C THR A 140 21.82 -0.75 -3.88
N GLU A 141 21.02 -1.15 -4.87
CA GLU A 141 21.06 -0.62 -6.24
C GLU A 141 19.99 0.44 -6.50
N ASP A 142 19.09 0.65 -5.53
CA ASP A 142 18.00 1.60 -5.68
C ASP A 142 18.48 3.05 -5.54
N LEU A 143 17.91 3.93 -6.37
CA LEU A 143 18.03 5.37 -6.21
C LEU A 143 17.13 5.87 -5.10
N ARG A 144 17.48 7.03 -4.52
CA ARG A 144 16.71 7.70 -3.46
C ARG A 144 15.23 7.93 -3.78
N TYR A 145 14.90 8.16 -5.06
CA TYR A 145 13.52 8.31 -5.53
C TYR A 145 13.16 7.27 -6.58
N GLY A 146 11.88 6.88 -6.61
CA GLY A 146 11.34 5.98 -7.61
C GLY A 146 11.21 6.64 -9.00
N PRO A 147 11.22 5.85 -10.09
CA PRO A 147 11.08 6.38 -11.44
C PRO A 147 9.70 7.01 -11.63
N GLY A 148 9.64 8.24 -12.14
CA GLY A 148 8.39 8.94 -12.43
C GLY A 148 7.71 9.57 -11.20
N TRP A 149 8.42 9.65 -10.07
CA TRP A 149 8.08 10.54 -8.97
C TRP A 149 8.28 12.00 -9.40
N ALA A 150 7.44 12.91 -8.91
CA ALA A 150 7.52 14.32 -9.25
C ALA A 150 8.70 14.97 -8.50
N TRP A 151 9.46 15.84 -9.16
CA TRP A 151 10.65 16.44 -8.55
C TRP A 151 10.28 17.48 -7.50
N GLU A 152 9.11 18.11 -7.68
CA GLU A 152 8.56 19.13 -6.79
C GLU A 152 8.03 18.59 -5.45
N ASP A 153 7.87 17.26 -5.31
CA ASP A 153 7.32 16.63 -4.10
C ASP A 153 8.39 16.41 -2.99
N PHE A 154 9.62 16.90 -3.15
CA PHE A 154 10.79 16.54 -2.34
C PHE A 154 10.69 16.86 -0.84
N ASP A 155 9.83 17.80 -0.44
CA ASP A 155 9.59 18.24 0.94
C ASP A 155 8.23 17.75 1.49
N THR A 156 7.50 16.95 0.70
CA THR A 156 6.19 16.44 1.08
C THR A 156 6.31 15.13 1.87
N TYR A 157 5.53 14.99 2.94
CA TYR A 157 5.57 13.82 3.84
C TYR A 157 5.41 12.46 3.14
N PHE A 158 4.82 12.45 1.94
CA PHE A 158 4.54 11.23 1.18
C PHE A 158 5.65 10.84 0.19
N SER A 159 6.74 11.62 0.11
CA SER A 159 7.89 11.38 -0.76
C SER A 159 9.26 11.34 -0.02
N PRO A 160 9.42 10.63 1.13
CA PRO A 160 10.75 10.46 1.71
C PRO A 160 11.70 9.66 0.80
N GLU A 161 13.01 9.96 0.88
CA GLU A 161 14.04 9.21 0.17
C GLU A 161 14.07 7.74 0.64
N ARG A 162 14.24 6.79 -0.27
CA ARG A 162 14.37 5.36 0.04
C ARG A 162 15.82 5.03 0.41
N THR A 163 16.02 4.28 1.49
CA THR A 163 17.36 3.89 1.95
C THR A 163 17.39 2.48 2.57
N PRO A 164 18.55 1.80 2.61
CA PRO A 164 18.70 0.51 3.29
C PRO A 164 18.46 0.55 4.80
N MET A 165 18.61 1.73 5.42
CA MET A 165 18.49 1.93 6.86
C MET A 165 17.70 3.21 7.14
N PRO A 166 16.37 3.15 7.04
CA PRO A 166 15.50 4.33 7.14
C PRO A 166 15.17 4.74 8.57
N LEU A 167 16.10 5.44 9.22
CA LEU A 167 15.90 5.92 10.59
C LEU A 167 14.79 6.98 10.63
N TYR A 168 13.88 6.88 11.60
CA TYR A 168 12.79 7.84 11.77
C TYR A 168 11.85 7.95 10.56
N GLY A 169 11.77 6.91 9.72
CA GLY A 169 10.98 6.98 8.48
C GLY A 169 11.56 7.93 7.42
N ASN A 170 12.83 8.31 7.55
CA ASN A 170 13.49 9.33 6.74
C ASN A 170 12.78 10.70 6.75
N VAL A 171 12.09 11.01 7.86
CA VAL A 171 11.46 12.31 8.09
C VAL A 171 11.97 12.93 9.39
N VAL A 172 11.93 14.27 9.43
CA VAL A 172 11.95 15.03 10.67
C VAL A 172 10.51 15.34 11.07
N THR A 173 10.21 15.17 12.35
CA THR A 173 8.94 15.53 12.96
C THR A 173 9.10 16.88 13.66
N ILE A 174 8.28 17.87 13.30
CA ILE A 174 8.36 19.25 13.82
C ILE A 174 6.99 19.68 14.33
N SER A 175 6.92 20.23 15.55
CA SER A 175 5.69 20.83 16.10
C SER A 175 5.97 22.15 16.83
N ASN A 176 5.09 23.14 16.64
CA ASN A 176 5.17 24.48 17.24
C ASN A 176 3.97 24.78 18.17
N THR A 177 3.32 23.74 18.69
CA THR A 177 2.04 23.82 19.42
C THR A 177 2.16 24.14 20.89
N ASP A 178 3.34 23.90 21.47
CA ASP A 178 3.49 23.91 22.91
C ASP A 178 4.00 25.26 23.39
N SER A 179 3.48 25.74 24.52
CA SER A 179 4.02 26.88 25.27
C SER A 179 5.47 26.67 25.76
N LEU A 180 6.08 25.53 25.44
CA LEU A 180 7.44 25.09 25.70
C LEU A 180 8.41 25.34 24.54
N GLY A 181 7.94 25.75 23.35
CA GLY A 181 8.77 26.06 22.19
C GLY A 181 8.75 24.97 21.11
N LEU A 182 9.68 25.10 20.16
CA LEU A 182 9.83 24.25 18.98
C LEU A 182 10.29 22.83 19.36
N ASN A 183 9.50 21.81 19.03
CA ASN A 183 9.89 20.41 19.18
C ASN A 183 10.35 19.84 17.83
N VAL A 184 11.53 19.22 17.80
CA VAL A 184 12.13 18.62 16.60
C VAL A 184 12.65 17.22 16.93
N SER A 185 12.30 16.23 16.10
CA SER A 185 12.80 14.86 16.19
C SER A 185 13.16 14.34 14.80
N PRO A 186 14.40 13.90 14.53
CA PRO A 186 15.56 13.83 15.44
C PRO A 186 16.02 15.19 15.96
N ILE A 187 16.46 15.24 17.22
CA ILE A 187 16.89 16.49 17.89
C ILE A 187 18.10 17.15 17.21
N SER A 188 18.89 16.38 16.45
CA SER A 188 20.03 16.89 15.69
C SER A 188 19.65 17.93 14.63
N PHE A 189 18.39 17.98 14.21
CA PHE A 189 17.89 18.97 13.24
C PHE A 189 17.32 20.24 13.88
N LEU A 190 17.39 20.36 15.22
CA LEU A 190 16.84 21.54 15.90
C LEU A 190 17.50 22.83 15.44
N GLU A 191 18.83 22.83 15.29
CA GLU A 191 19.59 24.01 14.84
C GLU A 191 19.35 24.32 13.35
N ASP A 192 18.90 23.33 12.58
CA ASP A 192 18.55 23.47 11.16
C ASP A 192 17.05 23.74 10.93
N THR A 193 16.29 24.13 11.97
CA THR A 193 14.85 24.40 11.86
C THR A 193 14.52 25.85 12.19
N GLU A 194 13.87 26.55 11.26
CA GLU A 194 13.39 27.91 11.42
C GLU A 194 11.86 27.99 11.54
N ILE A 195 11.35 28.82 12.46
CA ILE A 195 9.93 29.20 12.50
C ILE A 195 9.75 30.41 11.56
N ARG A 196 9.28 30.17 10.35
CA ARG A 196 9.10 31.18 9.31
C ARG A 196 8.15 30.68 8.23
N GLU A 197 7.31 31.56 7.70
CA GLU A 197 6.60 31.27 6.46
C GLU A 197 7.59 31.05 5.31
N HIS A 198 7.43 29.96 4.57
CA HIS A 198 8.28 29.62 3.44
C HIS A 198 7.50 28.78 2.41
N PRO A 199 7.79 28.91 1.09
CA PRO A 199 7.09 28.13 0.06
C PRO A 199 7.29 26.62 0.16
N PHE A 200 8.40 26.19 0.79
CA PHE A 200 8.77 24.80 1.00
C PHE A 200 9.09 24.56 2.47
N LYS A 201 8.84 23.34 2.94
CA LYS A 201 9.12 22.90 4.32
C LYS A 201 10.57 22.49 4.54
N ARG A 202 11.33 22.28 3.46
CA ARG A 202 12.77 22.02 3.45
C ARG A 202 13.40 22.70 2.24
N ASP A 203 14.67 23.12 2.32
CA ASP A 203 15.47 23.51 1.15
C ASP A 203 15.71 22.30 0.22
N GLU A 204 15.60 22.44 -1.10
CA GLU A 204 15.66 21.30 -2.05
C GLU A 204 16.91 20.43 -1.89
N PHE A 205 18.07 21.06 -1.67
CA PHE A 205 19.39 20.40 -1.62
C PHE A 205 20.07 20.46 -0.25
N ALA A 206 19.34 20.81 0.80
CA ALA A 206 19.87 20.87 2.17
C ALA A 206 18.83 20.44 3.20
N ASN A 207 19.28 19.98 4.36
CA ASN A 207 18.41 19.68 5.50
C ASN A 207 18.19 20.92 6.36
N HIS A 208 17.63 21.97 5.75
CA HIS A 208 17.21 23.18 6.44
C HIS A 208 15.68 23.28 6.34
N PHE A 209 15.01 23.34 7.49
CA PHE A 209 13.58 23.12 7.61
C PHE A 209 12.84 24.38 8.03
N TYR A 210 11.59 24.49 7.58
CA TYR A 210 10.72 25.62 7.87
C TYR A 210 9.39 25.13 8.41
N ILE A 211 8.94 25.71 9.52
CA ILE A 211 7.59 25.54 10.04
C ILE A 211 6.89 26.90 10.10
N ASP A 212 5.66 26.95 9.59
CA ASP A 212 4.85 28.16 9.62
C ASP A 212 4.54 28.55 11.07
N PRO A 213 4.65 29.84 11.46
CA PRO A 213 4.32 30.29 12.81
C PRO A 213 2.89 29.94 13.25
N THR A 214 1.97 29.78 12.29
CA THR A 214 0.56 29.46 12.51
C THR A 214 0.26 27.96 12.49
N GLU A 215 1.25 27.12 12.15
CA GLU A 215 1.09 25.66 12.09
C GLU A 215 0.69 25.10 13.46
N GLN A 216 -0.41 24.35 13.49
CA GLN A 216 -0.96 23.73 14.69
C GLN A 216 -0.83 22.21 14.68
N ASP A 217 -0.48 21.62 13.53
CA ASP A 217 -0.25 20.19 13.42
C ASP A 217 1.24 19.86 13.56
N THR A 218 1.51 18.60 13.86
CA THR A 218 2.86 18.06 13.76
C THR A 218 3.16 17.75 12.29
N LEU A 219 4.23 18.33 11.77
CA LEU A 219 4.69 18.09 10.40
C LEU A 219 5.68 16.94 10.34
N GLU A 220 5.56 16.11 9.32
CA GLU A 220 6.58 15.14 8.91
C GLU A 220 7.19 15.62 7.59
N ILE A 221 8.48 15.96 7.62
CA ILE A 221 9.18 16.55 6.47
C ILE A 221 10.33 15.63 6.10
N PRO A 222 10.42 15.12 4.85
CA PRO A 222 11.54 14.32 4.41
C PRO A 222 12.88 15.04 4.61
N TYR A 223 13.87 14.34 5.15
CA TYR A 223 15.25 14.80 5.14
C TYR A 223 16.05 14.10 4.03
N MET A 224 17.04 14.79 3.47
CA MET A 224 18.05 14.21 2.58
C MET A 224 18.97 13.30 3.36
N THR A 225 19.14 12.09 2.85
CA THR A 225 19.92 11.05 3.50
C THR A 225 21.37 11.06 3.02
N SER A 226 22.29 10.62 3.87
CA SER A 226 23.68 10.35 3.50
C SER A 226 24.30 9.35 4.46
N ASP A 227 25.36 8.66 4.04
CA ASP A 227 26.07 7.68 4.89
C ASP A 227 26.48 8.31 6.24
N SER A 228 27.03 9.52 6.21
CA SER A 228 27.46 10.26 7.39
C SER A 228 26.30 10.69 8.28
N LEU A 229 25.17 11.08 7.70
CA LEU A 229 23.98 11.42 8.49
C LEU A 229 23.38 10.19 9.17
N THR A 230 23.26 9.07 8.46
CA THR A 230 22.79 7.80 9.04
C THR A 230 23.70 7.35 10.19
N GLN A 231 25.02 7.44 10.02
CA GLN A 231 25.98 7.20 11.09
C GLN A 231 25.72 8.13 12.28
N GLN A 232 25.66 9.45 12.07
CA GLN A 232 25.46 10.44 13.14
C GLN A 232 24.17 10.19 13.93
N LEU A 233 23.06 9.94 13.25
CA LEU A 233 21.77 9.65 13.89
C LEU A 233 21.83 8.39 14.75
N LEU A 234 22.48 7.33 14.26
CA LEU A 234 22.70 6.13 15.08
C LEU A 234 23.62 6.39 16.26
N GLU A 235 24.73 7.11 16.08
CA GLU A 235 25.64 7.44 17.18
C GLU A 235 24.91 8.21 18.29
N THR A 236 24.05 9.16 17.93
CA THR A 236 23.21 9.91 18.88
C THR A 236 22.27 9.00 19.66
N VAL A 237 21.62 8.03 19.00
CA VAL A 237 20.62 7.16 19.65
C VAL A 237 21.25 6.04 20.47
N LEU A 238 22.41 5.54 20.03
CA LEU A 238 23.15 4.47 20.70
C LEU A 238 24.06 5.01 21.81
N ASP A 239 24.37 6.30 21.82
CA ASP A 239 25.39 6.93 22.66
C ASP A 239 26.76 6.23 22.51
N LYS A 240 27.11 5.93 21.25
CA LYS A 240 28.32 5.17 20.88
C LYS A 240 28.91 5.67 19.57
N LYS A 241 30.22 5.49 19.43
CA LYS A 241 30.90 5.68 18.14
C LYS A 241 30.72 4.46 17.24
N ILE A 242 30.45 4.73 15.97
CA ILE A 242 30.24 3.74 14.92
C ILE A 242 31.25 4.03 13.82
N SER A 243 31.85 3.00 13.23
CA SER A 243 32.73 3.20 12.07
C SER A 243 31.98 2.94 10.78
N LEU A 244 32.00 3.89 9.83
CA LEU A 244 31.58 3.59 8.46
C LEU A 244 32.63 2.74 7.76
N VAL A 245 32.21 1.70 7.06
CA VAL A 245 33.08 0.81 6.29
C VAL A 245 32.68 0.72 4.83
N ASP A 246 33.67 0.58 3.95
CA ASP A 246 33.45 0.47 2.51
C ASP A 246 33.19 -0.98 2.04
N HIS A 247 33.44 -1.96 2.90
CA HIS A 247 33.33 -3.38 2.57
C HIS A 247 32.66 -4.13 3.71
N PHE A 248 31.77 -5.05 3.35
CA PHE A 248 31.19 -6.01 4.28
C PHE A 248 32.07 -7.27 4.33
N PRO A 249 32.34 -7.84 5.52
CA PRO A 249 33.21 -9.02 5.62
C PRO A 249 32.64 -10.22 4.88
N VAL A 250 33.53 -11.02 4.28
CA VAL A 250 33.18 -12.34 3.74
C VAL A 250 33.12 -13.33 4.88
N GLY A 251 31.97 -13.96 5.09
CA GLY A 251 31.78 -14.91 6.18
C GLY A 251 30.31 -15.25 6.42
N PRO A 252 30.02 -15.95 7.52
CA PRO A 252 28.64 -16.20 7.95
C PRO A 252 27.90 -14.88 8.17
N ILE A 253 26.73 -14.77 7.54
CA ILE A 253 25.82 -13.64 7.72
C ILE A 253 24.63 -14.14 8.51
N GLU A 254 24.30 -13.42 9.57
CA GLU A 254 23.12 -13.66 10.40
C GLU A 254 22.07 -12.56 10.18
N THR A 255 20.81 -12.88 10.42
CA THR A 255 19.68 -11.96 10.30
C THR A 255 19.05 -11.76 11.67
N LEU A 256 18.94 -10.51 12.09
CA LEU A 256 18.09 -10.14 13.20
C LEU A 256 16.68 -9.89 12.67
N TYR A 257 15.67 -10.35 13.42
CA TYR A 257 14.26 -10.16 13.08
C TYR A 257 13.62 -9.17 14.06
N GLY A 258 12.86 -8.22 13.52
CA GLY A 258 12.16 -7.18 14.27
C GLY A 258 10.70 -7.51 14.53
N MET A 259 9.84 -6.50 14.44
CA MET A 259 8.41 -6.59 14.70
C MET A 259 7.66 -7.48 13.70
N GLU A 260 6.42 -7.84 14.04
CA GLU A 260 5.55 -8.59 13.12
C GLU A 260 5.20 -7.76 11.87
N THR A 261 5.31 -8.38 10.69
CA THR A 261 5.07 -7.70 9.41
C THR A 261 3.64 -7.16 9.28
N ASP A 262 2.67 -7.80 9.94
CA ASP A 262 1.27 -7.41 9.90
C ASP A 262 1.03 -6.00 10.46
N SER A 263 1.82 -5.56 11.45
CA SER A 263 1.76 -4.19 11.96
C SER A 263 2.17 -3.17 10.89
N ILE A 264 3.21 -3.48 10.11
CA ILE A 264 3.72 -2.62 9.04
C ILE A 264 2.73 -2.62 7.86
N TYR A 265 2.21 -3.79 7.48
CA TYR A 265 1.17 -3.91 6.44
C TYR A 265 -0.09 -3.11 6.80
N LYS A 266 -0.54 -3.22 8.06
CA LYS A 266 -1.72 -2.50 8.53
C LYS A 266 -1.50 -0.99 8.46
N GLN A 267 -0.36 -0.49 8.95
CA GLN A 267 -0.03 0.94 8.87
C GLN A 267 0.03 1.40 7.40
N MET A 268 0.74 0.68 6.52
CA MET A 268 0.83 0.97 5.09
C MET A 268 -0.55 1.04 4.42
N LEU A 269 -1.41 0.06 4.66
CA LEU A 269 -2.71 -0.02 3.98
C LEU A 269 -3.70 1.00 4.53
N PHE A 270 -3.78 1.19 5.85
CA PHE A 270 -4.72 2.10 6.49
C PHE A 270 -4.35 3.57 6.32
N LYS A 271 -3.07 3.91 6.48
CA LYS A 271 -2.58 5.29 6.27
C LYS A 271 -2.24 5.58 4.82
N SER A 272 -2.27 4.56 3.96
CA SER A 272 -1.83 4.68 2.57
C SER A 272 -0.39 5.17 2.44
N ASP A 273 0.46 4.78 3.39
CA ASP A 273 1.82 5.27 3.54
C ASP A 273 2.71 4.82 2.37
N ASN A 274 3.19 5.79 1.58
CA ASN A 274 4.05 5.53 0.42
C ASN A 274 5.40 4.96 0.84
N PHE A 275 5.99 5.52 1.90
CA PHE A 275 7.31 5.17 2.34
C PHE A 275 7.37 3.72 2.79
N LEU A 276 6.40 3.29 3.61
CA LEU A 276 6.30 1.90 4.03
C LEU A 276 6.15 0.94 2.84
N ALA A 277 5.44 1.34 1.79
CA ALA A 277 5.29 0.50 0.61
C ALA A 277 6.58 0.33 -0.18
N GLU A 278 7.34 1.41 -0.38
CA GLU A 278 8.66 1.33 -1.01
C GLU A 278 9.63 0.47 -0.19
N GLN A 279 9.65 0.68 1.12
CA GLN A 279 10.58 0.01 2.03
C GLN A 279 10.23 -1.46 2.28
N LEU A 280 8.95 -1.82 2.30
CA LEU A 280 8.54 -3.22 2.30
C LEU A 280 8.96 -3.94 1.01
N LEU A 281 8.87 -3.28 -0.13
CA LEU A 281 9.32 -3.86 -1.40
C LEU A 281 10.86 -4.00 -1.43
N MET A 282 11.59 -3.02 -0.88
CA MET A 282 13.04 -3.12 -0.70
C MET A 282 13.40 -4.26 0.25
N THR A 283 12.74 -4.36 1.40
CA THR A 283 12.95 -5.46 2.37
C THR A 283 12.65 -6.82 1.74
N ALA A 284 11.59 -6.93 0.96
CA ALA A 284 11.26 -8.17 0.25
C ALA A 284 12.37 -8.61 -0.71
N SER A 285 13.09 -7.67 -1.32
CA SER A 285 14.24 -7.98 -2.18
C SER A 285 15.42 -8.62 -1.42
N SER A 286 15.56 -8.36 -0.11
CA SER A 286 16.59 -8.98 0.73
C SER A 286 16.42 -10.50 0.87
N MET A 287 15.20 -11.00 0.62
CA MET A 287 14.91 -12.44 0.64
C MET A 287 15.32 -13.15 -0.66
N ILE A 288 15.70 -12.39 -1.68
CA ILE A 288 16.09 -12.89 -3.01
C ILE A 288 17.60 -12.72 -3.23
N SER A 289 18.20 -11.66 -2.68
CA SER A 289 19.57 -11.25 -2.96
C SER A 289 20.18 -10.49 -1.77
N ASP A 290 21.50 -10.60 -1.59
CA ASP A 290 22.27 -9.88 -0.56
C ASP A 290 22.36 -8.37 -0.81
N THR A 291 22.18 -7.95 -2.06
CA THR A 291 22.02 -6.55 -2.47
C THR A 291 20.53 -6.24 -2.60
N LEU A 292 20.09 -5.16 -1.96
CA LEU A 292 18.72 -4.67 -2.03
C LEU A 292 18.43 -4.08 -3.40
N GLY A 293 17.22 -4.33 -3.91
CA GLY A 293 16.77 -3.83 -5.20
C GLY A 293 15.29 -4.04 -5.44
N THR A 294 14.49 -2.97 -5.43
CA THR A 294 13.04 -3.05 -5.62
C THR A 294 12.68 -3.62 -7.00
N LYS A 295 13.43 -3.26 -8.05
CA LYS A 295 13.23 -3.82 -9.39
C LYS A 295 13.39 -5.35 -9.40
N ARG A 296 14.38 -5.88 -8.69
CA ARG A 296 14.59 -7.33 -8.58
C ARG A 296 13.40 -8.03 -7.94
N ALA A 297 12.84 -7.46 -6.87
CA ALA A 297 11.63 -8.01 -6.25
C ALA A 297 10.42 -7.96 -7.19
N ILE A 298 10.25 -6.86 -7.94
CA ILE A 298 9.20 -6.73 -8.96
C ILE A 298 9.34 -7.80 -10.04
N ASP A 299 10.53 -7.91 -10.65
CA ASP A 299 10.81 -8.87 -11.72
C ASP A 299 10.55 -10.31 -11.23
N TYR A 300 11.06 -10.67 -10.05
CA TYR A 300 10.84 -11.97 -9.43
C TYR A 300 9.34 -12.28 -9.26
N MET A 301 8.57 -11.34 -8.71
CA MET A 301 7.13 -11.53 -8.51
C MET A 301 6.39 -11.71 -9.85
N LEU A 302 6.76 -10.97 -10.89
CA LEU A 302 6.16 -11.09 -12.23
C LEU A 302 6.53 -12.42 -12.91
N GLU A 303 7.71 -12.96 -12.66
CA GLU A 303 8.17 -14.23 -13.24
C GLU A 303 7.61 -15.45 -12.50
N HIS A 304 7.37 -15.36 -11.19
CA HIS A 304 7.03 -16.52 -10.35
C HIS A 304 5.55 -16.56 -9.91
N ASP A 305 5.08 -15.53 -9.19
CA ASP A 305 3.77 -15.55 -8.52
C ASP A 305 2.66 -14.85 -9.31
N LEU A 306 3.04 -14.00 -10.28
CA LEU A 306 2.15 -13.17 -11.08
C LEU A 306 2.29 -13.39 -12.59
N ASN A 307 2.97 -14.48 -13.01
CA ASN A 307 3.14 -14.82 -14.42
C ASN A 307 1.84 -15.26 -15.13
N ASP A 308 0.80 -15.55 -14.37
CA ASP A 308 -0.53 -16.00 -14.81
C ASP A 308 -1.56 -14.85 -14.88
N LEU A 309 -1.14 -13.61 -14.62
CA LEU A 309 -2.00 -12.45 -14.84
C LEU A 309 -2.33 -12.35 -16.34
N GLU A 310 -3.62 -12.25 -16.66
CA GLU A 310 -4.05 -12.20 -18.07
C GLU A 310 -3.55 -10.92 -18.77
N GLN A 311 -3.44 -9.84 -18.00
CA GLN A 311 -2.85 -8.57 -18.42
C GLN A 311 -1.68 -8.26 -17.50
N PRO A 312 -0.42 -8.46 -17.95
CA PRO A 312 0.74 -8.16 -17.13
C PRO A 312 0.82 -6.65 -16.88
N PRO A 313 1.06 -6.20 -15.63
CA PRO A 313 1.16 -4.78 -15.33
C PRO A 313 2.50 -4.20 -15.80
N ARG A 314 2.54 -2.87 -16.00
CA ARG A 314 3.79 -2.12 -15.88
C ARG A 314 3.89 -1.69 -14.42
N TRP A 315 4.74 -2.36 -13.65
CA TRP A 315 4.94 -2.11 -12.23
C TRP A 315 6.35 -1.57 -12.00
N VAL A 316 6.48 -0.40 -11.38
CA VAL A 316 7.79 0.29 -11.26
C VAL A 316 8.13 0.79 -9.86
N ASP A 317 7.19 0.81 -8.91
CA ASP A 317 7.41 1.24 -7.53
C ASP A 317 6.45 0.53 -6.56
N GLY A 318 6.72 0.58 -5.25
CA GLY A 318 5.87 -0.10 -4.25
C GLY A 318 4.62 0.70 -3.88
N SER A 319 4.71 2.03 -3.93
CA SER A 319 3.70 2.95 -3.41
C SER A 319 2.59 3.27 -4.40
N GLY A 320 2.88 3.22 -5.70
CA GLY A 320 2.01 3.74 -6.74
C GLY A 320 2.09 5.25 -6.93
N LEU A 321 3.11 5.93 -6.39
CA LEU A 321 3.35 7.36 -6.60
C LEU A 321 3.78 7.64 -8.04
N SER A 322 4.51 6.71 -8.66
CA SER A 322 4.92 6.78 -10.05
C SER A 322 3.73 6.80 -11.01
N ARG A 323 3.74 7.78 -11.91
CA ARG A 323 2.80 7.86 -13.04
C ARG A 323 3.04 6.83 -14.13
N TYR A 324 4.15 6.08 -14.06
CA TYR A 324 4.47 5.04 -15.04
C TYR A 324 3.77 3.71 -14.76
N ASN A 325 3.23 3.51 -13.55
CA ASN A 325 2.48 2.30 -13.23
C ASN A 325 1.23 2.17 -14.09
N LEU A 326 1.02 0.99 -14.66
CA LEU A 326 -0.17 0.63 -15.44
C LEU A 326 -0.68 -0.73 -15.00
N PHE A 327 -1.92 -0.77 -14.51
CA PHE A 327 -2.61 -1.98 -14.10
C PHE A 327 -4.01 -2.00 -14.70
N THR A 328 -4.54 -3.20 -14.94
CA THR A 328 -5.94 -3.36 -15.35
C THR A 328 -6.81 -3.72 -14.14
N PRO A 329 -8.11 -3.41 -14.15
CA PRO A 329 -9.03 -3.87 -13.10
C PRO A 329 -9.01 -5.39 -12.95
N LYS A 330 -8.84 -6.14 -14.05
CA LYS A 330 -8.76 -7.59 -14.03
C LYS A 330 -7.49 -8.09 -13.33
N SER A 331 -6.34 -7.47 -13.60
CA SER A 331 -5.08 -7.78 -12.89
C SER A 331 -5.25 -7.62 -11.38
N PHE A 332 -5.90 -6.55 -10.91
CA PHE A 332 -6.19 -6.38 -9.47
C PHE A 332 -7.12 -7.44 -8.91
N VAL A 333 -8.19 -7.80 -9.62
CA VAL A 333 -9.11 -8.86 -9.18
C VAL A 333 -8.39 -10.21 -9.10
N GLN A 334 -7.49 -10.53 -10.03
CA GLN A 334 -6.67 -11.74 -9.98
C GLN A 334 -5.71 -11.74 -8.77
N ILE A 335 -5.02 -10.63 -8.50
CA ILE A 335 -4.12 -10.48 -7.35
C ILE A 335 -4.89 -10.60 -6.02
N LEU A 336 -6.03 -9.91 -5.91
CA LEU A 336 -6.89 -9.96 -4.73
C LEU A 336 -7.47 -11.36 -4.50
N HIS A 337 -7.75 -12.11 -5.57
CA HIS A 337 -8.16 -13.51 -5.45
C HIS A 337 -7.04 -14.42 -4.95
N LYS A 338 -5.79 -14.21 -5.39
CA LYS A 338 -4.62 -14.89 -4.82
C LYS A 338 -4.48 -14.60 -3.32
N LEU A 339 -4.58 -13.32 -2.93
CA LEU A 339 -4.62 -12.93 -1.52
C LEU A 339 -5.74 -13.64 -0.73
N TYR A 340 -6.96 -13.66 -1.26
CA TYR A 340 -8.11 -14.33 -0.63
C TYR A 340 -7.91 -15.84 -0.46
N LYS A 341 -7.21 -16.48 -1.39
CA LYS A 341 -6.92 -17.92 -1.34
C LYS A 341 -5.79 -18.26 -0.37
N GLU A 342 -4.79 -17.40 -0.26
CA GLU A 342 -3.55 -17.66 0.48
C GLU A 342 -3.60 -17.14 1.93
N VAL A 343 -4.39 -16.11 2.20
CA VAL A 343 -4.50 -15.48 3.53
C VAL A 343 -5.86 -15.83 4.16
N PRO A 344 -5.90 -16.33 5.40
CA PRO A 344 -7.17 -16.55 6.10
C PRO A 344 -8.04 -15.29 6.12
N GLU A 345 -9.34 -15.43 5.85
CA GLU A 345 -10.26 -14.30 5.69
C GLU A 345 -10.24 -13.33 6.88
N GLU A 346 -10.18 -13.86 8.10
CA GLU A 346 -10.08 -13.06 9.34
C GLU A 346 -8.84 -12.16 9.32
N ARG A 347 -7.66 -12.72 8.99
CA ARG A 347 -6.41 -11.96 8.90
C ARG A 347 -6.47 -10.95 7.75
N LEU A 348 -6.98 -11.35 6.59
CA LEU A 348 -7.04 -10.49 5.41
C LEU A 348 -7.91 -9.25 5.65
N PHE A 349 -9.09 -9.43 6.24
CA PHE A 349 -10.01 -8.32 6.51
C PHE A 349 -9.60 -7.49 7.73
N ALA A 350 -8.78 -8.03 8.65
CA ALA A 350 -8.14 -7.24 9.71
C ALA A 350 -7.01 -6.32 9.19
N LEU A 351 -6.39 -6.68 8.06
CA LEU A 351 -5.30 -5.92 7.43
C LEU A 351 -5.79 -4.91 6.39
N PHE A 352 -6.91 -5.19 5.70
CA PHE A 352 -7.49 -4.26 4.74
C PHE A 352 -8.27 -3.14 5.42
N PRO A 353 -8.11 -1.88 4.95
CA PRO A 353 -8.93 -0.78 5.44
C PRO A 353 -10.40 -0.97 5.07
N MET A 354 -11.28 -0.54 5.96
CA MET A 354 -12.71 -0.44 5.68
C MET A 354 -13.00 0.86 4.93
N TRP A 355 -14.11 0.89 4.19
CA TRP A 355 -14.47 2.06 3.37
C TRP A 355 -15.93 2.47 3.60
N GLY A 356 -16.13 3.67 4.15
CA GLY A 356 -17.42 4.30 4.38
C GLY A 356 -17.82 5.24 3.23
N PRO A 357 -18.95 5.96 3.29
CA PRO A 357 -19.47 6.76 2.18
C PRO A 357 -18.48 7.79 1.61
N ASP A 358 -17.67 8.39 2.48
CA ASP A 358 -16.81 9.52 2.13
C ASP A 358 -15.31 9.17 2.10
N SER A 359 -14.84 8.16 2.85
CA SER A 359 -13.41 7.85 2.91
C SER A 359 -13.08 6.48 3.52
N THR A 360 -11.79 6.16 3.57
CA THR A 360 -11.26 5.06 4.38
C THR A 360 -11.57 5.30 5.86
N VAL A 361 -12.19 4.32 6.50
CA VAL A 361 -12.59 4.39 7.91
C VAL A 361 -11.84 3.32 8.72
N LYS A 362 -11.40 3.69 9.92
CA LYS A 362 -10.78 2.75 10.87
C LYS A 362 -11.81 1.93 11.61
N ASP A 363 -12.91 2.58 11.98
CA ASP A 363 -14.06 2.02 12.67
C ASP A 363 -15.27 2.21 11.80
N TRP A 364 -16.16 1.22 11.79
CA TRP A 364 -17.35 1.30 10.98
C TRP A 364 -18.37 2.26 11.60
N GLU A 365 -18.81 3.25 10.82
CA GLU A 365 -19.59 4.38 11.34
C GLU A 365 -20.99 3.98 11.83
N ASP A 366 -21.61 2.97 11.20
CA ASP A 366 -22.94 2.50 11.55
C ASP A 366 -22.87 1.21 12.38
N PRO A 367 -23.05 1.26 13.72
CA PRO A 367 -22.95 0.09 14.57
C PRO A 367 -24.04 -0.96 14.30
N SER A 368 -25.09 -0.63 13.53
CA SER A 368 -26.16 -1.56 13.16
C SER A 368 -25.88 -2.38 11.90
N THR A 369 -24.81 -2.03 11.17
CA THR A 369 -24.41 -2.70 9.93
C THR A 369 -23.03 -3.31 10.14
N GLU A 370 -22.88 -4.61 9.88
CA GLU A 370 -21.54 -5.20 9.87
C GLU A 370 -20.68 -4.58 8.75
N PRO A 371 -19.37 -4.38 8.98
CA PRO A 371 -18.50 -3.87 7.94
C PRO A 371 -18.52 -4.78 6.72
N PHE A 372 -18.87 -4.21 5.56
CA PHE A 372 -19.05 -4.99 4.35
C PHE A 372 -18.04 -4.66 3.25
N LEU A 373 -17.36 -3.52 3.32
CA LEU A 373 -16.48 -3.02 2.27
C LEU A 373 -15.05 -2.86 2.79
N PHE A 374 -14.16 -3.75 2.34
CA PHE A 374 -12.75 -3.80 2.72
C PHE A 374 -11.90 -3.54 1.48
N ALA A 375 -11.37 -2.33 1.32
CA ALA A 375 -10.77 -1.94 0.05
C ALA A 375 -9.68 -0.88 0.19
N LYS A 376 -8.62 -1.03 -0.60
CA LYS A 376 -7.58 -0.02 -0.73
C LYS A 376 -8.00 1.02 -1.75
N SER A 377 -7.94 2.29 -1.33
CA SER A 377 -8.12 3.45 -2.20
C SER A 377 -6.80 3.85 -2.87
N GLY A 378 -6.88 4.49 -4.02
CA GLY A 378 -5.74 5.11 -4.69
C GLY A 378 -6.16 6.39 -5.38
N SER A 379 -5.49 7.51 -5.07
CA SER A 379 -5.86 8.82 -5.59
C SER A 379 -4.69 9.62 -6.13
N PHE A 380 -4.96 10.34 -7.22
CA PHE A 380 -4.23 11.51 -7.68
C PHE A 380 -5.25 12.63 -7.94
N GLY A 381 -4.79 13.84 -8.30
CA GLY A 381 -5.70 14.96 -8.59
C GLY A 381 -6.79 14.67 -9.63
N ASN A 382 -6.55 13.74 -10.56
CA ASN A 382 -7.47 13.35 -11.63
C ASN A 382 -7.86 11.85 -11.63
N ASN A 383 -7.47 11.09 -10.60
CA ASN A 383 -7.68 9.64 -10.53
C ASN A 383 -8.20 9.24 -9.15
N TYR A 384 -9.13 8.29 -9.12
CA TYR A 384 -9.65 7.70 -7.89
C TYR A 384 -10.04 6.24 -8.14
N ASN A 385 -9.29 5.34 -7.54
CA ASN A 385 -9.44 3.91 -7.68
C ASN A 385 -9.78 3.29 -6.32
N LEU A 386 -10.53 2.21 -6.33
CA LEU A 386 -10.87 1.42 -5.15
C LEU A 386 -10.85 -0.05 -5.55
N SER A 387 -10.12 -0.89 -4.81
CA SER A 387 -10.09 -2.34 -5.09
C SER A 387 -9.99 -3.13 -3.80
N GLY A 388 -10.71 -4.24 -3.74
CA GLY A 388 -10.79 -5.06 -2.54
C GLY A 388 -11.97 -6.01 -2.56
N PHE A 389 -12.61 -6.14 -1.40
CA PHE A 389 -13.61 -7.15 -1.10
C PHE A 389 -14.94 -6.53 -0.66
N ILE A 390 -16.03 -7.19 -1.03
CA ILE A 390 -17.37 -6.93 -0.52
C ILE A 390 -17.86 -8.20 0.16
N ARG A 391 -18.15 -8.15 1.46
CA ARG A 391 -18.90 -9.20 2.17
C ARG A 391 -20.39 -8.90 2.01
N ALA A 392 -21.03 -9.53 1.04
CA ALA A 392 -22.42 -9.30 0.68
C ALA A 392 -23.39 -9.78 1.79
N LYS A 393 -24.64 -9.31 1.77
CA LYS A 393 -25.65 -9.66 2.80
C LYS A 393 -25.90 -11.15 2.92
N SER A 394 -25.74 -11.91 1.83
CA SER A 394 -25.86 -13.37 1.87
C SER A 394 -24.68 -14.09 2.57
N GLY A 395 -23.61 -13.36 2.91
CA GLY A 395 -22.34 -13.90 3.38
C GLY A 395 -21.35 -14.24 2.26
N LYS A 396 -21.71 -14.05 0.98
CA LYS A 396 -20.76 -14.21 -0.13
C LYS A 396 -19.70 -13.13 -0.12
N VAL A 397 -18.46 -13.51 -0.42
CA VAL A 397 -17.38 -12.56 -0.69
C VAL A 397 -17.29 -12.31 -2.19
N LEU A 398 -17.38 -11.04 -2.57
CA LEU A 398 -17.08 -10.56 -3.93
C LEU A 398 -15.72 -9.86 -3.93
N ILE A 399 -14.99 -10.01 -5.01
CA ILE A 399 -13.74 -9.31 -5.29
C ILE A 399 -14.02 -8.29 -6.37
N PHE A 400 -13.53 -7.06 -6.19
CA PHE A 400 -13.75 -6.01 -7.17
C PHE A 400 -12.51 -5.13 -7.39
N SER A 401 -12.48 -4.53 -8.57
CA SER A 401 -11.61 -3.40 -8.87
C SER A 401 -12.40 -2.36 -9.64
N PHE A 402 -12.53 -1.16 -9.06
CA PHE A 402 -13.21 -0.01 -9.63
C PHE A 402 -12.19 1.12 -9.83
N MET A 403 -11.78 1.35 -11.07
CA MET A 403 -10.74 2.31 -11.43
C MET A 403 -11.33 3.46 -12.23
N ASN A 404 -10.95 4.70 -11.88
CA ASN A 404 -11.46 5.92 -12.51
C ASN A 404 -10.29 6.87 -12.72
N ASN A 405 -10.02 7.24 -13.97
CA ASN A 405 -8.91 8.12 -14.35
C ASN A 405 -9.43 9.27 -15.21
N HIS A 406 -8.65 10.35 -15.24
CA HIS A 406 -8.85 11.52 -16.12
C HIS A 406 -10.13 12.32 -15.85
N PHE A 407 -10.76 12.17 -14.68
CA PHE A 407 -11.90 13.03 -14.34
C PHE A 407 -11.44 14.44 -14.00
N LYS A 408 -12.34 15.41 -14.20
CA LYS A 408 -12.12 16.83 -13.87
C LYS A 408 -13.08 17.35 -12.79
N VAL A 409 -13.99 16.49 -12.33
CA VAL A 409 -14.91 16.80 -11.23
C VAL A 409 -14.21 16.59 -9.88
N PRO A 410 -14.71 17.19 -8.79
CA PRO A 410 -14.21 16.90 -7.45
C PRO A 410 -14.24 15.40 -7.12
N SER A 411 -13.14 14.86 -6.57
CA SER A 411 -13.02 13.43 -6.24
C SER A 411 -14.14 12.90 -5.32
N ILE A 412 -14.78 13.76 -4.53
CA ILE A 412 -15.92 13.39 -3.69
C ILE A 412 -17.14 12.90 -4.51
N GLU A 413 -17.38 13.44 -5.71
CA GLU A 413 -18.49 13.03 -6.56
C GLU A 413 -18.28 11.62 -7.12
N ILE A 414 -17.04 11.33 -7.53
CA ILE A 414 -16.58 10.01 -7.98
C ILE A 414 -16.75 9.00 -6.85
N ARG A 415 -16.23 9.33 -5.65
CA ARG A 415 -16.33 8.49 -4.45
C ARG A 415 -17.77 8.11 -4.09
N LYS A 416 -18.67 9.08 -4.03
CA LYS A 416 -20.09 8.83 -3.70
C LYS A 416 -20.76 7.91 -4.71
N THR A 417 -20.46 8.10 -6.00
CA THR A 417 -21.01 7.25 -7.06
C THR A 417 -20.46 5.82 -6.99
N MET A 418 -19.17 5.67 -6.70
CA MET A 418 -18.55 4.36 -6.48
C MET A 418 -19.17 3.65 -5.27
N TYR A 419 -19.31 4.35 -4.14
CA TYR A 419 -19.92 3.79 -2.94
C TYR A 419 -21.32 3.26 -3.20
N ALA A 420 -22.17 4.06 -3.85
CA ALA A 420 -23.54 3.66 -4.17
C ALA A 420 -23.56 2.38 -5.01
N ALA A 421 -22.72 2.30 -6.05
CA ALA A 421 -22.62 1.10 -6.88
C ALA A 421 -22.14 -0.14 -6.08
N LEU A 422 -21.16 0.02 -5.18
CA LEU A 422 -20.64 -1.08 -4.37
C LEU A 422 -21.63 -1.51 -3.27
N LYS A 423 -22.36 -0.56 -2.68
CA LYS A 423 -23.42 -0.84 -1.70
C LYS A 423 -24.56 -1.64 -2.32
N GLU A 424 -24.92 -1.37 -3.57
CA GLU A 424 -25.90 -2.20 -4.27
C GLU A 424 -25.43 -3.64 -4.49
N LEU A 425 -24.13 -3.85 -4.76
CA LEU A 425 -23.57 -5.21 -4.86
C LEU A 425 -23.65 -5.92 -3.51
N TYR A 426 -23.35 -5.22 -2.41
CA TYR A 426 -23.53 -5.73 -1.05
C TYR A 426 -24.97 -6.17 -0.77
N GLU A 427 -25.96 -5.36 -1.15
CA GLU A 427 -27.37 -5.65 -0.85
C GLU A 427 -27.96 -6.80 -1.69
N ARG A 428 -27.44 -7.03 -2.90
CA ARG A 428 -28.02 -7.97 -3.87
C ARG A 428 -27.45 -9.38 -3.83
N TYR A 429 -26.17 -9.51 -3.48
CA TYR A 429 -25.48 -10.79 -3.54
C TYR A 429 -25.50 -11.51 -2.21
#